data_AF-A0AA41UKA8-F1
#
_entry.id   AF-A0AA41UKA8-F1
#
_cell.length_a   1.000
_cell.length_b   1.000
_cell.length_c   1.000
_cell.angle_alpha   90.00
_cell.angle_beta   90.00
_cell.angle_gamma   90.00
#
_symmetry.space_group_name_H-M   'P 1'
#
loop_
_entity.id
_entity.type
_entity.pdbx_description
1 polymer ?
#
loop_
_entity_poly.entity_id
_entity_poly.type
_entity_poly.pdbx_seq_one_letter_code
_entity_poly.pdbx_strand_id
1 'polypeptide(L)'
;MATPATERRAKIGLQHIATFVQIVLLFLHITACASETHESGHDTKLRFAVAADGHWGQPDTPFEQDYNKLIEALNRLHQEEPFDFVVFLGDLVHDRPDLLPTVKNALDRLGPPCFIIEEDLVDDVVVIQAQGVRQ
;
A
#
# COMPACT_ATOMS: atom_id res chain seq x y z
N MET A 1 -72.57 11.99 2.04
CA MET A 1 -72.54 10.76 2.87
C MET A 1 -71.75 9.71 2.10
N ALA A 2 -70.47 9.50 2.43
CA ALA A 2 -69.64 8.53 1.71
C ALA A 2 -70.09 7.11 2.05
N THR A 3 -70.18 6.22 1.06
CA THR A 3 -70.64 4.84 1.28
C THR A 3 -69.54 4.01 1.96
N PRO A 4 -69.89 3.03 2.81
CA PRO A 4 -68.94 2.26 3.62
C PRO A 4 -67.93 1.42 2.82
N ALA A 5 -68.12 1.29 1.51
CA ALA A 5 -67.16 0.68 0.58
C ALA A 5 -66.02 1.63 0.19
N THR A 6 -66.31 2.92 0.00
CA THR A 6 -65.32 3.94 -0.40
C THR A 6 -64.37 4.25 0.73
N GLU A 7 -64.88 4.30 1.96
CA GLU A 7 -64.07 4.53 3.16
C GLU A 7 -63.12 3.35 3.46
N ARG A 8 -63.57 2.11 3.23
CA ARG A 8 -62.72 0.92 3.38
C ARG A 8 -61.61 0.86 2.32
N ARG A 9 -61.91 1.21 1.06
CA ARG A 9 -60.91 1.27 -0.01
C ARG A 9 -59.85 2.35 0.24
N ALA A 10 -60.25 3.50 0.78
CA ALA A 10 -59.32 4.55 1.20
C ALA A 10 -58.42 4.11 2.36
N LYS A 11 -58.98 3.42 3.37
CA LYS A 11 -58.22 2.87 4.51
C LYS A 11 -57.20 1.81 4.09
N ILE A 12 -57.59 0.91 3.18
CA ILE A 12 -56.70 -0.12 2.62
C ILE A 12 -55.56 0.54 1.83
N GLY A 13 -55.88 1.52 0.97
CA GLY A 13 -54.86 2.28 0.22
C GLY A 13 -53.87 3.02 1.11
N LEU A 14 -54.36 3.69 2.15
CA LEU A 14 -53.53 4.41 3.11
C LEU A 14 -52.64 3.45 3.93
N GLN A 15 -53.15 2.27 4.30
CA GLN A 15 -52.40 1.26 5.04
C GLN A 15 -51.30 0.62 4.18
N HIS A 16 -51.55 0.37 2.89
CA HIS A 16 -50.51 -0.11 1.97
C HIS A 16 -49.42 0.94 1.76
N ILE A 17 -49.78 2.23 1.62
CA ILE A 17 -48.81 3.32 1.51
C ILE A 17 -47.96 3.43 2.78
N ALA A 18 -48.57 3.40 3.97
CA ALA A 18 -47.85 3.45 5.24
C ALA A 18 -46.88 2.27 5.40
N THR A 19 -47.28 1.07 4.99
CA THR A 19 -46.44 -0.14 5.05
C THR A 19 -45.27 -0.04 4.08
N PHE A 20 -45.49 0.50 2.88
CA PHE A 20 -44.44 0.72 1.89
C PHE A 20 -43.40 1.76 2.37
N VAL A 21 -43.86 2.88 2.95
CA VAL A 21 -42.98 3.88 3.56
C VAL A 21 -42.15 3.27 4.69
N GLN A 22 -42.75 2.46 5.55
CA GLN A 22 -42.03 1.79 6.64
C GLN A 22 -40.96 0.83 6.13
N ILE A 23 -41.24 0.08 5.05
CA ILE A 23 -40.26 -0.82 4.42
C ILE A 23 -39.12 -0.02 3.80
N VAL A 24 -39.42 1.07 3.07
CA VAL A 24 -38.40 1.93 2.46
C VAL A 24 -37.51 2.57 3.54
N LEU A 25 -38.09 3.04 4.64
CA LEU A 25 -37.32 3.55 5.78
C LEU A 25 -36.44 2.47 6.42
N LEU A 26 -36.93 1.23 6.53
CA LEU A 26 -36.14 0.11 7.04
C LEU A 26 -34.93 -0.20 6.14
N PHE A 27 -35.15 -0.23 4.82
CA PHE A 27 -34.06 -0.45 3.85
C PHE A 27 -33.02 0.68 3.88
N LEU A 28 -33.45 1.94 4.03
CA LEU A 28 -32.54 3.08 4.14
C LEU A 28 -31.65 3.00 5.40
N HIS A 29 -32.20 2.54 6.53
CA HIS A 29 -31.44 2.35 7.77
C HIS A 29 -30.45 1.18 7.69
N ILE A 30 -30.80 0.10 6.98
CA ILE A 30 -29.89 -1.04 6.80
C ILE A 30 -28.69 -0.63 5.91
N THR A 31 -28.89 0.22 4.91
CA THR A 31 -27.78 0.74 4.09
C THR A 31 -26.84 1.68 4.87
N ALA A 32 -27.35 2.49 5.80
CA ALA A 32 -26.52 3.38 6.62
C ALA A 32 -25.64 2.63 7.64
N CYS A 33 -26.01 1.41 8.03
CA CYS A 33 -25.26 0.60 8.99
C CYS A 33 -24.04 -0.11 8.37
N ALA A 34 -23.91 -0.12 7.04
CA ALA A 34 -22.81 -0.81 6.34
C ALA A 34 -21.55 0.07 6.13
N SER A 35 -21.46 1.24 6.76
CA SER A 35 -20.29 2.12 6.66
C SER A 35 -19.85 2.62 8.03
N GLU A 36 -19.34 1.70 8.85
CA GLU A 36 -18.41 2.05 9.92
C GLU A 36 -17.07 1.40 9.58
N THR A 37 -16.39 1.98 8.59
CA THR A 37 -14.94 1.83 8.50
C THR A 37 -14.37 2.62 9.67
N HIS A 38 -13.76 1.90 10.62
CA HIS A 38 -13.02 2.48 11.71
C HIS A 38 -11.82 3.23 11.09
N GLU A 39 -11.98 4.52 10.78
CA GLU A 39 -10.85 5.38 10.42
C GLU A 39 -10.02 5.56 11.69
N SER A 40 -8.99 4.72 11.84
CA SER A 40 -7.90 5.02 12.74
C SER A 40 -7.30 6.34 12.26
N GLY A 41 -7.58 7.42 12.99
CA GLY A 41 -6.95 8.71 12.77
C GLY A 41 -5.44 8.52 12.64
N HIS A 42 -4.91 8.94 11.50
CA HIS A 42 -3.53 8.78 11.03
C HIS A 42 -3.19 7.37 10.49
N ASP A 43 -3.16 7.26 9.16
CA ASP A 43 -2.61 6.12 8.41
C ASP A 43 -1.08 6.07 8.62
N THR A 44 -0.64 5.61 9.80
CA THR A 44 0.77 5.48 10.18
C THR A 44 1.35 4.15 9.69
N LYS A 45 1.13 3.84 8.41
CA LYS A 45 1.72 2.64 7.80
C LYS A 45 3.14 2.98 7.36
N LEU A 46 4.12 2.35 8.00
CA LEU A 46 5.49 2.31 7.50
C LEU A 46 5.50 1.52 6.19
N ARG A 47 6.09 2.09 5.14
CA ARG A 47 6.18 1.47 3.82
C ARG A 47 7.64 1.47 3.38
N PHE A 48 8.13 0.35 2.88
CA PHE A 48 9.49 0.27 2.37
C PHE A 48 9.56 -0.69 1.20
N ALA A 49 10.52 -0.47 0.31
CA ALA A 49 10.84 -1.39 -0.77
C ALA A 49 12.06 -2.23 -0.38
N VAL A 50 12.10 -3.47 -0.87
CA VAL A 50 13.24 -4.37 -0.69
C VAL A 50 13.73 -4.79 -2.06
N ALA A 51 15.04 -4.70 -2.28
CA ALA A 51 15.74 -5.18 -3.46
C ALA A 51 16.90 -6.08 -3.03
N ALA A 52 17.35 -6.98 -3.90
CA ALA A 52 18.46 -7.90 -3.66
C ALA A 52 19.18 -8.20 -4.98
N ASP A 53 20.29 -8.95 -4.93
CA ASP A 53 21.00 -9.46 -6.11
C ASP A 53 21.42 -8.39 -7.12
N GLY A 54 22.10 -7.34 -6.65
CA GLY A 54 22.60 -6.28 -7.50
C GLY A 54 23.61 -6.76 -8.56
N HIS A 55 24.49 -7.70 -8.19
CA HIS A 55 25.50 -8.36 -9.03
C HIS A 55 26.25 -7.40 -9.97
N TRP A 56 26.57 -6.21 -9.48
CA TRP A 56 27.21 -5.20 -10.30
C TRP A 56 28.61 -5.67 -10.74
N GLY A 57 28.88 -5.62 -12.04
CA GLY A 57 30.16 -6.08 -12.62
C GLY A 57 30.16 -7.55 -13.03
N GLN A 58 29.03 -8.25 -13.00
CA GLN A 58 28.94 -9.62 -13.48
C GLN A 58 29.28 -9.71 -14.98
N PRO A 59 30.24 -10.57 -15.39
CA PRO A 59 30.57 -10.76 -16.79
C PRO A 59 29.38 -11.28 -17.60
N ASP A 60 29.33 -10.90 -18.88
CA ASP A 60 28.35 -11.37 -19.85
C ASP A 60 26.87 -11.07 -19.50
N THR A 61 26.63 -10.11 -18.61
CA THR A 61 25.28 -9.61 -18.28
C THR A 61 25.14 -8.11 -18.54
N PRO A 62 23.93 -7.61 -18.81
CA PRO A 62 23.66 -6.18 -18.93
C PRO A 62 23.46 -5.50 -17.56
N PHE A 63 24.30 -5.83 -16.58
CA PHE A 63 24.11 -5.42 -15.17
C PHE A 63 23.86 -3.92 -14.99
N GLU A 64 24.61 -3.04 -15.67
CA GLU A 64 24.40 -1.58 -15.57
C GLU A 64 23.01 -1.17 -16.03
N GLN A 65 22.53 -1.76 -17.12
CA GLN A 65 21.23 -1.43 -17.69
C GLN A 65 20.12 -1.91 -16.77
N ASP A 66 20.24 -3.12 -16.22
CA ASP A 66 19.22 -3.67 -15.34
C ASP A 66 19.18 -2.95 -13.99
N TYR A 67 20.33 -2.56 -13.45
CA TYR A 67 20.41 -1.72 -12.26
C TYR A 67 19.81 -0.33 -12.48
N ASN A 68 20.02 0.27 -13.67
CA ASN A 68 19.39 1.52 -14.05
C ASN A 68 17.86 1.41 -14.13
N LYS A 69 17.33 0.33 -14.74
CA LYS A 69 15.90 0.06 -14.79
C LYS A 69 15.32 -0.12 -13.39
N LEU A 70 16.04 -0.78 -12.49
CA LEU A 70 15.63 -0.96 -11.09
C LEU A 70 15.47 0.39 -10.39
N ILE A 71 16.47 1.27 -10.48
CA ILE A 71 16.42 2.61 -9.88
C ILE A 71 15.25 3.43 -10.45
N GLU A 72 15.06 3.41 -11.77
CA GLU A 72 13.95 4.09 -12.43
C GLU A 72 12.59 3.56 -11.97
N ALA A 73 12.45 2.23 -11.85
CA ALA A 73 11.24 1.60 -11.36
C ALA A 73 10.94 1.99 -9.91
N LEU A 74 11.94 1.95 -9.02
CA LEU A 74 11.79 2.34 -7.61
C LEU A 74 11.39 3.81 -7.48
N ASN A 75 12.01 4.71 -8.24
CA ASN A 75 11.65 6.12 -8.23
C ASN A 75 10.22 6.35 -8.74
N ARG A 76 9.81 5.67 -9.81
CA ARG A 76 8.43 5.76 -10.32
C ARG A 76 7.43 5.23 -9.28
N LEU A 77 7.69 4.06 -8.69
CA LEU A 77 6.82 3.47 -7.67
C LEU A 77 6.71 4.39 -6.44
N HIS A 78 7.81 5.02 -6.04
CA HIS A 78 7.80 5.99 -4.93
C HIS A 78 6.96 7.23 -5.25
N GLN A 79 6.91 7.67 -6.51
CA GLN A 79 6.06 8.80 -6.92
C GLN A 79 4.57 8.44 -6.94
N GLU A 80 4.23 7.22 -7.36
CA GLU A 80 2.85 6.73 -7.39
C GLU A 80 2.33 6.41 -5.99
N GLU A 81 3.17 5.71 -5.21
CA GLU A 81 2.87 5.24 -3.87
C GLU A 81 4.10 5.39 -2.96
N PRO A 82 4.22 6.54 -2.24
CA PRO A 82 5.39 6.84 -1.44
C PRO A 82 5.68 5.77 -0.38
N PHE A 83 6.97 5.47 -0.24
CA PHE A 83 7.53 4.60 0.78
C PHE A 83 8.71 5.30 1.47
N ASP A 84 8.89 5.03 2.76
CA ASP A 84 9.80 5.76 3.65
C ASP A 84 11.28 5.50 3.35
N PHE A 85 11.63 4.32 2.85
CA PHE A 85 12.99 3.95 2.47
C PHE A 85 13.04 2.70 1.58
N VAL A 86 14.21 2.44 0.99
CA VAL A 86 14.57 1.19 0.30
C VAL A 86 15.59 0.43 1.13
N VAL A 87 15.49 -0.90 1.15
CA VAL A 87 16.51 -1.79 1.70
C VAL A 87 17.08 -2.64 0.57
N PHE A 88 18.39 -2.61 0.38
CA PHE A 88 19.10 -3.53 -0.50
C PHE A 88 19.72 -4.66 0.34
N LEU A 89 19.37 -5.90 0.04
CA LEU A 89 19.86 -7.11 0.69
C LEU A 89 20.96 -7.72 -0.16
N GLY A 90 22.21 -7.66 0.33
CA GLY A 90 23.33 -8.45 -0.17
C GLY A 90 23.72 -8.22 -1.63
N ASP A 91 24.77 -8.94 -2.05
CA ASP A 91 25.20 -9.14 -3.44
C ASP A 91 25.16 -7.88 -4.30
N LEU A 92 25.72 -6.78 -3.78
CA LEU A 92 25.73 -5.51 -4.52
C LEU A 92 26.67 -5.56 -5.72
N VAL A 93 27.78 -6.27 -5.59
CA VAL A 93 28.88 -6.35 -6.55
C VAL A 93 29.27 -7.81 -6.76
N HIS A 94 29.67 -8.18 -7.97
CA HIS A 94 30.11 -9.53 -8.29
C HIS A 94 31.64 -9.63 -8.15
N ASP A 95 32.12 -10.22 -7.03
CA ASP A 95 33.55 -10.49 -6.74
C ASP A 95 34.49 -9.29 -6.88
N ARG A 96 33.94 -8.07 -6.81
CA ARG A 96 34.63 -6.80 -7.11
C ARG A 96 34.27 -5.71 -6.11
N PRO A 97 34.80 -5.78 -4.87
CA PRO A 97 34.51 -4.78 -3.82
C PRO A 97 34.98 -3.38 -4.19
N ASP A 98 35.92 -3.25 -5.14
CA ASP A 98 36.34 -1.96 -5.69
C ASP A 98 35.23 -1.22 -6.46
N LEU A 99 34.14 -1.92 -6.83
CA LEU A 99 32.98 -1.33 -7.51
C LEU A 99 31.91 -0.80 -6.53
N LEU A 100 32.05 -1.02 -5.23
CA LEU A 100 31.10 -0.51 -4.22
C LEU A 100 30.89 1.02 -4.30
N PRO A 101 31.93 1.87 -4.52
CA PRO A 101 31.72 3.30 -4.73
C PRO A 101 30.86 3.60 -5.98
N THR A 102 30.99 2.80 -7.03
CA THR A 102 30.21 2.94 -8.26
C THR A 102 28.75 2.58 -8.01
N VAL A 103 28.50 1.47 -7.32
CA VAL A 103 27.14 1.05 -6.93
C VAL A 103 26.51 2.09 -6.01
N LYS A 104 27.26 2.62 -5.04
CA LYS A 104 26.78 3.70 -4.17
C LYS A 104 26.35 4.93 -4.98
N ASN A 105 27.15 5.37 -5.94
CA ASN A 105 26.77 6.50 -6.81
C ASN A 105 25.50 6.22 -7.62
N ALA A 106 25.27 4.97 -8.00
CA ALA A 106 24.02 4.57 -8.66
C ALA A 106 22.83 4.66 -7.67
N LEU A 107 22.97 4.12 -6.46
CA LEU A 107 21.94 4.14 -5.43
C LEU A 107 21.63 5.54 -4.89
N ASP A 108 22.59 6.46 -4.89
CA ASP A 108 22.40 7.86 -4.53
C ASP A 108 21.41 8.59 -5.46
N ARG A 109 20.99 7.97 -6.58
CA ARG A 109 19.94 8.46 -7.50
C ARG A 109 18.52 8.08 -7.07
N LEU A 110 18.35 7.28 -6.01
CA LEU A 110 17.05 7.00 -5.42
C LEU A 110 16.53 8.27 -4.74
N GLY A 111 15.25 8.60 -4.99
CA GLY A 111 14.55 9.66 -4.28
C GLY A 111 14.41 9.40 -2.77
N PRO A 112 13.97 8.20 -2.35
CA PRO A 112 13.89 7.85 -0.94
C PRO A 112 15.25 7.40 -0.36
N PRO A 113 15.46 7.48 0.96
CA PRO A 113 16.63 6.94 1.64
C PRO A 113 16.84 5.46 1.32
N CYS A 114 18.11 5.05 1.15
CA CYS A 114 18.48 3.67 0.88
C CYS A 114 19.36 3.13 2.00
N PHE A 115 18.99 1.97 2.55
CA PHE A 115 19.77 1.18 3.49
C PHE A 115 20.30 -0.07 2.80
N ILE A 116 21.51 -0.47 3.16
CA ILE A 116 22.17 -1.64 2.60
C ILE A 116 22.43 -2.60 3.75
N ILE A 117 22.02 -3.84 3.59
CA ILE A 117 22.34 -4.96 4.47
C ILE A 117 23.32 -5.83 3.70
N GLU A 118 24.49 -6.06 4.27
CA GLU A 118 25.56 -6.84 3.65
C GLU A 118 25.33 -8.33 3.94
N GLU A 119 25.11 -9.16 2.91
CA GLU A 119 25.21 -10.63 3.03
C GLU A 119 26.64 -11.14 2.73
N ASP A 120 27.49 -10.30 2.14
CA ASP A 120 28.83 -10.71 1.67
C ASP A 120 29.85 -10.95 2.82
N LEU A 121 29.56 -10.51 4.05
CA LEU A 121 30.43 -10.67 5.22
C LEU A 121 29.63 -10.99 6.50
N VAL A 122 29.54 -12.29 6.81
CA VAL A 122 29.29 -12.94 8.13
C VAL A 122 27.90 -12.84 8.81
N ASP A 123 27.31 -14.03 9.04
CA ASP A 123 26.46 -14.59 10.15
C ASP A 123 25.43 -13.76 10.95
N ASP A 124 25.20 -12.47 10.71
CA ASP A 124 24.28 -11.69 11.54
C ASP A 124 22.93 -11.41 10.87
N VAL A 125 21.89 -12.06 11.37
CA VAL A 125 20.48 -11.77 11.05
C VAL A 125 20.18 -10.31 11.39
N VAL A 126 20.05 -9.46 10.37
CA VAL A 126 19.55 -8.10 10.54
C VAL A 126 18.03 -8.13 10.66
N VAL A 127 17.54 -8.18 11.90
CA VAL A 127 16.13 -7.97 12.22
C VAL A 127 15.83 -6.47 12.11
N ILE A 128 15.20 -6.04 11.01
CA ILE A 128 14.59 -4.71 10.94
C ILE A 128 13.34 -4.72 11.83
N GLN A 129 13.50 -4.37 13.11
CA GLN A 129 12.35 -4.04 13.95
C GLN A 129 11.86 -2.64 13.60
N ALA A 130 10.80 -2.57 12.80
CA ALA A 130 9.99 -1.37 12.68
C ALA A 130 9.28 -1.09 14.02
N GLN A 131 9.96 -0.42 14.95
CA GLN A 131 9.31 0.11 16.13
C GLN A 131 8.61 1.42 15.77
N GLY A 132 7.33 1.33 15.48
CA GLY A 132 6.47 2.50 15.35
C GLY A 132 6.30 3.17 16.71
N VAL A 133 7.07 4.22 16.99
CA VAL A 133 6.76 5.22 18.02
C VAL A 133 7.39 6.55 17.62
N ARG A 134 6.58 7.57 17.31
CA ARG A 134 6.92 8.95 17.68
C ARG A 134 5.69 9.66 18.23
N GLN A 135 5.95 10.32 19.35
CA GLN A 135 5.01 11.03 20.24
C GLN A 135 4.34 12.22 19.56
#